data_AF-A0A6P8ZAU7-F1
#
_entry.id   AF-A0A6P8ZAU7-F1
#
_cell.length_a   1.000
_cell.length_b   1.000
_cell.length_c   1.000
_cell.angle_alpha   90.00
_cell.angle_beta   90.00
_cell.angle_gamma   90.00
#
_symmetry.space_group_name_H-M   'P 1'
#
loop_
_entity.id
_entity.type
_entity.pdbx_description
1 polymer ?
#
loop_
_entity_poly.entity_id
_entity_poly.type
_entity_poly.pdbx_seq_one_letter_code
_entity_poly.pdbx_strand_id
1 'polypeptide(L)'
;MSTEQGGSFCDPTSNRTSEVPPRNINLQEEDKDEDQKHDEMTASYSEISMDSLQSPSIDWLPPDIEDGLRRPDHLELRGMEPDYLEDLEGTITREGNMVLFVAEDLETKIKLSSPKVEGPPFSASRSDTPCLYRQALTAPQLSPIDPHILNDLETEARRIASSVDTLTESLAGILRSISALTVDCVEIYRDAVCKTCDAVDSNIKAMYQLMAKCEELSKTMKPIYKLADDIKEVKRLLDTLESASSS
;
A
#
# COMPACT_ATOMS: atom_id res chain seq x y z
N MET A 1 60.93 -40.95 -43.00
CA MET A 1 59.72 -40.13 -43.16
C MET A 1 59.25 -39.84 -41.74
N SER A 2 59.83 -38.87 -41.02
CA SER A 2 59.68 -37.41 -41.19
C SER A 2 58.20 -37.03 -41.03
N THR A 3 57.76 -36.16 -40.12
CA THR A 3 58.40 -35.17 -39.24
C THR A 3 57.32 -34.62 -38.28
N GLU A 4 57.71 -34.39 -37.01
CA GLU A 4 57.49 -33.17 -36.18
C GLU A 4 56.09 -32.52 -36.06
N GLN A 5 55.54 -32.45 -34.84
CA GLN A 5 55.69 -31.43 -33.76
C GLN A 5 54.78 -30.21 -33.90
N GLY A 6 54.26 -29.74 -32.75
CA GLY A 6 54.04 -28.30 -32.54
C GLY A 6 52.75 -27.94 -31.82
N GLY A 7 52.81 -27.84 -30.49
CA GLY A 7 51.89 -27.01 -29.71
C GLY A 7 52.28 -25.53 -29.76
N SER A 8 51.34 -24.64 -29.48
CA SER A 8 51.54 -23.22 -29.16
C SER A 8 50.18 -22.71 -28.65
N PHE A 9 49.94 -22.52 -27.36
CA PHE A 9 50.32 -21.34 -26.56
C PHE A 9 50.15 -20.04 -27.35
N CYS A 10 49.10 -19.28 -27.03
CA CYS A 10 48.95 -17.90 -27.48
C CYS A 10 48.90 -16.99 -26.26
N ASP A 11 50.04 -16.36 -26.01
CA ASP A 11 50.21 -15.14 -25.21
C ASP A 11 49.23 -14.04 -25.62
N PRO A 12 48.76 -13.23 -24.66
CA PRO A 12 48.40 -11.85 -24.92
C PRO A 12 49.35 -10.92 -24.14
N THR A 13 50.56 -10.71 -24.65
CA THR A 13 51.32 -9.49 -24.35
C THR A 13 51.72 -8.80 -25.65
N SER A 14 50.96 -7.77 -26.02
CA SER A 14 51.50 -6.68 -26.84
C SER A 14 50.83 -5.38 -26.45
N ASN A 15 51.49 -4.69 -25.54
CA ASN A 15 51.34 -3.26 -25.29
C ASN A 15 51.41 -2.46 -26.60
N ARG A 16 50.46 -1.55 -26.81
CA ARG A 16 50.78 -0.25 -27.39
C ARG A 16 49.99 0.84 -26.68
N THR A 17 50.71 1.50 -25.80
CA THR A 17 50.40 2.71 -25.03
C THR A 17 50.02 3.90 -25.92
N SER A 18 49.00 4.64 -25.53
CA SER A 18 48.91 6.10 -25.70
C SER A 18 48.02 6.69 -24.60
N GLU A 19 48.67 6.97 -23.48
CA GLU A 19 48.44 8.08 -22.52
C GLU A 19 47.00 8.60 -22.27
N VAL A 20 46.49 8.27 -21.09
CA VAL A 20 45.51 9.07 -20.34
C VAL A 20 46.21 9.53 -19.05
N PRO A 21 46.15 10.81 -18.66
CA PRO A 21 46.91 11.32 -17.51
C PRO A 21 46.35 10.79 -16.18
N PRO A 22 47.18 10.63 -15.13
CA PRO A 22 46.74 10.03 -13.88
C PRO A 22 45.91 11.03 -13.07
N ARG A 23 44.65 10.68 -12.77
CA ARG A 23 43.96 11.26 -11.61
C ARG A 23 44.38 10.46 -10.39
N ASN A 24 45.14 11.12 -9.51
CA ASN A 24 45.44 10.66 -8.15
C ASN A 24 44.12 10.29 -7.44
N ILE A 25 43.91 9.00 -7.22
CA ILE A 25 42.97 8.51 -6.21
C ILE A 25 43.78 8.27 -4.95
N ASN A 26 43.70 9.25 -4.04
CA ASN A 26 44.20 9.12 -2.69
C ASN A 26 43.30 8.10 -1.98
N LEU A 27 43.81 6.90 -1.74
CA LEU A 27 43.19 5.90 -0.87
C LEU A 27 43.50 6.28 0.56
N GLN A 28 42.63 7.08 1.18
CA GLN A 28 42.59 7.22 2.62
C GLN A 28 41.20 7.73 3.05
N GLU A 29 40.59 6.92 3.93
CA GLU A 29 39.47 7.23 4.83
C GLU A 29 38.07 7.27 4.21
N GLU A 30 37.25 6.26 4.53
CA GLU A 30 35.86 6.38 5.00
C GLU A 30 35.28 4.96 5.23
N ASP A 31 35.40 4.48 6.46
CA ASP A 31 34.87 3.18 6.92
C ASP A 31 34.08 3.39 8.22
N LYS A 32 33.15 4.37 8.20
CA LYS A 32 32.41 4.84 9.38
C LYS A 32 30.92 5.15 9.18
N ASP A 33 30.30 4.72 8.08
CA ASP A 33 28.93 5.15 7.73
C ASP A 33 27.88 4.02 7.62
N GLU A 34 28.11 2.85 8.21
CA GLU A 34 27.10 1.77 8.23
C GLU A 34 26.21 1.79 9.50
N ASP A 35 26.75 2.18 10.66
CA ASP A 35 25.98 2.23 11.91
C ASP A 35 24.91 3.35 11.90
N GLN A 36 25.23 4.50 11.29
CA GLN A 36 24.32 5.65 11.18
C GLN A 36 23.05 5.32 10.35
N LYS A 37 23.17 4.41 9.37
CA LYS A 37 22.08 4.04 8.45
C LYS A 37 21.08 3.08 9.08
N HIS A 38 21.53 2.25 10.02
CA HIS A 38 20.66 1.33 10.76
C HIS A 38 19.82 2.07 11.81
N ASP A 39 20.39 3.09 12.43
CA ASP A 39 19.70 3.96 13.39
C ASP A 39 18.59 4.80 12.72
N GLU A 40 18.81 5.25 11.48
CA GLU A 40 17.82 6.03 10.71
C GLU A 40 16.59 5.17 10.28
N MET A 41 16.83 3.91 9.89
CA MET A 41 15.74 2.96 9.59
C MET A 41 14.93 2.57 10.83
N THR A 42 15.53 2.62 12.03
CA THR A 42 14.86 2.27 13.29
C THR A 42 14.10 3.47 13.88
N ALA A 43 14.57 4.70 13.67
CA ALA A 43 13.88 5.91 14.10
C ALA A 43 12.49 6.08 13.44
N SER A 44 12.35 5.64 12.18
CA SER A 44 11.07 5.69 11.44
C SER A 44 9.95 4.85 12.06
N TYR A 45 10.26 3.87 12.91
CA TYR A 45 9.24 3.05 13.60
C TYR A 45 8.74 3.67 14.92
N SER A 46 9.43 4.68 15.46
CA SER A 46 9.09 5.26 16.76
C SER A 46 8.09 6.42 16.68
N GLU A 47 7.87 7.02 15.50
CA GLU A 47 6.97 8.17 15.32
C GLU A 47 5.49 7.80 15.08
N ILE A 48 5.14 6.52 14.97
CA ILE A 48 3.73 6.08 14.82
C ILE A 48 3.00 5.87 16.15
N SER A 49 3.56 6.32 17.27
CA SER A 49 2.91 6.27 18.57
C SER A 49 2.89 7.64 19.23
N MET A 50 1.87 8.43 18.90
CA MET A 50 1.16 9.45 19.72
C MET A 50 0.62 10.56 18.82
N ASP A 51 -0.46 10.27 18.09
CA ASP A 51 -1.45 11.30 17.70
C ASP A 51 -2.80 10.74 17.18
N SER A 52 -3.02 9.42 17.21
CA SER A 52 -4.29 8.81 16.77
C SER A 52 -5.40 8.82 17.84
N LEU A 53 -5.59 9.95 18.53
CA LEU A 53 -6.87 10.26 19.21
C LEU A 53 -7.74 11.26 18.43
N GLN A 54 -7.54 11.37 17.12
CA GLN A 54 -8.56 11.91 16.24
C GLN A 54 -9.16 10.75 15.44
N SER A 55 -10.34 10.31 15.85
CA SER A 55 -11.20 9.42 15.07
C SER A 55 -11.29 9.93 13.62
N PRO A 56 -11.37 9.05 12.60
CA PRO A 56 -11.55 9.50 11.23
C PRO A 56 -12.89 10.26 11.15
N SER A 57 -12.86 11.52 10.74
CA SER A 57 -14.06 12.28 10.39
C SER A 57 -14.72 11.59 9.19
N ILE A 58 -15.85 10.94 9.43
CA ILE A 58 -16.66 10.29 8.41
C ILE A 58 -17.57 11.37 7.81
N ASP A 59 -17.06 12.11 6.82
CA ASP A 59 -17.76 13.21 6.15
C ASP A 59 -18.76 12.74 5.06
N TRP A 60 -19.23 11.48 5.08
CA TRP A 60 -20.13 10.95 4.03
C TRP A 60 -21.44 10.32 4.54
N LEU A 61 -21.95 10.72 5.70
CA LEU A 61 -23.30 10.34 6.13
C LEU A 61 -24.21 11.56 6.29
N PRO A 62 -25.47 11.51 5.81
CA PRO A 62 -26.48 12.50 6.16
C PRO A 62 -26.66 12.58 7.70
N PRO A 63 -26.91 13.77 8.27
CA PRO A 63 -26.79 14.04 9.71
C PRO A 63 -27.79 13.35 10.65
N ASP A 64 -28.66 12.46 10.16
CA ASP A 64 -29.78 11.91 10.92
C ASP A 64 -29.64 10.42 11.30
N ILE A 65 -28.47 9.79 11.12
CA ILE A 65 -28.26 8.37 11.45
C ILE A 65 -26.98 8.17 12.27
N GLU A 66 -26.90 8.76 13.46
CA GLU A 66 -25.86 8.40 14.45
C GLU A 66 -26.40 7.66 15.68
N ASP A 67 -27.71 7.69 15.95
CA ASP A 67 -28.24 7.24 17.25
C ASP A 67 -28.61 5.74 17.32
N GLY A 68 -28.53 5.01 16.20
CA GLY A 68 -29.12 3.66 16.09
C GLY A 68 -28.16 2.48 15.97
N LEU A 69 -26.85 2.68 15.78
CA LEU A 69 -25.90 1.61 15.44
C LEU A 69 -24.83 1.32 16.50
N ARG A 70 -24.86 2.01 17.65
CA ARG A 70 -24.03 1.64 18.79
C ARG A 70 -24.69 0.51 19.58
N ARG A 71 -23.98 -0.62 19.69
CA ARG A 71 -24.30 -1.67 20.67
C ARG A 71 -24.41 -1.00 22.05
N PRO A 72 -25.52 -1.14 22.78
CA PRO A 72 -25.64 -0.54 24.10
C PRO A 72 -24.62 -1.18 25.03
N ASP A 73 -23.68 -0.37 25.54
CA ASP A 73 -22.66 -0.83 26.50
C ASP A 73 -23.22 -0.96 27.93
N HIS A 74 -24.47 -0.54 28.16
CA HIS A 74 -25.07 -0.46 29.48
C HIS A 74 -26.56 -0.83 29.46
N LEU A 75 -26.95 -1.74 30.35
CA LEU A 75 -28.36 -2.01 30.67
C LEU A 75 -28.83 -0.93 31.66
N GLU A 76 -29.54 0.08 31.16
CA GLU A 76 -30.27 1.03 31.99
C GLU A 76 -31.35 0.28 32.79
N LEU A 77 -31.08 -0.02 34.06
CA LEU A 77 -32.08 -0.49 35.03
C LEU A 77 -33.01 0.68 35.41
N ARG A 78 -33.67 1.26 34.41
CA ARG A 78 -34.57 2.40 34.62
C ARG A 78 -35.87 1.90 35.23
N GLY A 79 -36.01 2.10 36.54
CA GLY A 79 -37.28 1.88 37.25
C GLY A 79 -37.21 1.04 38.53
N MET A 80 -36.02 0.69 39.03
CA MET A 80 -35.90 0.03 40.33
C MET A 80 -35.45 1.07 41.38
N GLU A 81 -36.41 1.52 42.19
CA GLU A 81 -36.15 2.42 43.32
C GLU A 81 -35.07 1.81 44.25
N PRO A 82 -34.09 2.61 44.72
CA PRO A 82 -32.95 2.12 45.49
C PRO A 82 -33.33 1.40 46.80
N ASP A 83 -34.50 1.70 47.36
CA ASP A 83 -34.99 1.14 48.63
C ASP A 83 -35.32 -0.36 48.55
N TYR A 84 -35.62 -0.91 47.37
CA TYR A 84 -35.93 -2.35 47.24
C TYR A 84 -34.72 -3.26 47.45
N LEU A 85 -33.51 -2.72 47.29
CA LEU A 85 -32.28 -3.49 47.46
C LEU A 85 -31.88 -3.60 48.94
N GLU A 86 -32.27 -2.66 49.79
CA GLU A 86 -31.95 -2.71 51.22
C GLU A 86 -32.80 -3.73 51.99
N ASP A 87 -33.98 -4.07 51.48
CA ASP A 87 -34.87 -5.12 52.02
C ASP A 87 -34.48 -6.54 51.54
N LEU A 88 -33.45 -6.70 50.70
CA LEU A 88 -32.97 -8.01 50.31
C LEU A 88 -32.05 -8.59 51.40
N GLU A 89 -32.46 -9.74 51.95
CA GLU A 89 -31.67 -10.55 52.87
C GLU A 89 -30.36 -11.06 52.20
N GLY A 90 -29.31 -10.26 52.30
CA GLY A 90 -27.99 -10.49 51.73
C GLY A 90 -27.07 -9.26 51.81
N THR A 91 -25.81 -9.42 51.41
CA THR A 91 -24.81 -8.34 51.40
C THR A 91 -24.74 -7.69 50.03
N ILE A 92 -24.89 -6.37 49.98
CA ILE A 92 -24.74 -5.58 48.75
C ILE A 92 -23.45 -4.78 48.81
N THR A 93 -22.60 -4.95 47.80
CA THR A 93 -21.41 -4.13 47.60
C THR A 93 -21.52 -3.40 46.27
N ARG A 94 -21.39 -2.07 46.29
CA ARG A 94 -21.37 -1.25 45.08
C ARG A 94 -19.95 -0.77 44.80
N GLU A 95 -19.46 -1.04 43.60
CA GLU A 95 -18.18 -0.55 43.10
C GLU A 95 -18.42 0.17 41.78
N GLY A 96 -18.36 1.51 41.80
CA GLY A 96 -18.72 2.34 40.66
C GLY A 96 -20.17 2.10 40.23
N ASN A 97 -20.37 1.72 38.96
CA ASN A 97 -21.69 1.39 38.41
C ASN A 97 -22.08 -0.09 38.62
N MET A 98 -21.19 -0.92 39.18
CA MET A 98 -21.44 -2.34 39.38
C MET A 98 -22.04 -2.59 40.76
N VAL A 99 -23.14 -3.33 40.81
CA VAL A 99 -23.78 -3.78 42.05
C VAL A 99 -23.57 -5.28 42.18
N LEU A 100 -22.86 -5.71 43.21
CA LEU A 100 -22.71 -7.11 43.57
C LEU A 100 -23.61 -7.41 44.77
N PHE A 101 -24.47 -8.41 44.62
CA PHE A 101 -25.35 -8.89 45.67
C PHE A 101 -24.99 -10.34 46.00
N VAL A 102 -24.72 -10.60 47.28
CA VAL A 102 -24.46 -11.94 47.82
C VAL A 102 -25.59 -12.27 48.78
N ALA A 103 -26.50 -13.16 48.38
CA ALA A 103 -27.56 -13.65 49.25
C ALA A 103 -26.97 -14.40 50.46
N GLU A 104 -27.60 -14.28 51.63
CA GLU A 104 -27.15 -14.95 52.86
C GLU A 104 -27.24 -16.49 52.77
N ASP A 105 -28.37 -16.99 52.24
CA ASP A 105 -28.56 -18.41 51.91
C ASP A 105 -28.95 -18.56 50.43
N LEU A 106 -27.91 -18.57 49.59
CA LEU A 106 -28.06 -18.72 48.15
C LEU A 106 -28.69 -20.08 47.78
N GLU A 107 -28.44 -21.13 48.55
CA GLU A 107 -28.98 -22.47 48.29
C GLU A 107 -30.50 -22.49 48.43
N THR A 108 -31.02 -21.91 49.51
CA THR A 108 -32.48 -21.83 49.73
C THR A 108 -33.15 -20.88 48.75
N LYS A 109 -32.54 -19.73 48.41
CA LYS A 109 -33.07 -18.83 47.37
C LYS A 109 -33.16 -19.52 46.01
N ILE A 110 -32.13 -20.28 45.60
CA ILE A 110 -32.16 -21.05 44.35
C ILE A 110 -33.24 -22.15 44.37
N LYS A 111 -33.43 -22.83 45.49
CA LYS A 111 -34.49 -23.84 45.66
C LYS A 111 -35.89 -23.23 45.54
N LEU A 112 -36.10 -22.01 46.02
CA LEU A 112 -37.37 -21.28 45.89
C LEU A 112 -37.57 -20.71 44.48
N SER A 113 -36.49 -20.31 43.80
CA SER A 113 -36.52 -19.82 42.41
C SER A 113 -36.80 -20.92 41.38
N SER A 114 -36.66 -22.18 41.78
CA SER A 114 -36.96 -23.32 40.91
C SER A 114 -38.47 -23.61 40.89
N PRO A 115 -39.10 -23.83 39.72
CA PRO A 115 -40.51 -24.18 39.65
C PRO A 115 -40.79 -25.43 40.46
N LYS A 116 -41.59 -25.31 41.53
CA LYS A 116 -41.94 -26.44 42.40
C LYS A 116 -42.95 -27.31 41.66
N VAL A 117 -42.47 -28.37 40.99
CA VAL A 117 -43.33 -29.40 40.40
C VAL A 117 -43.89 -30.25 41.54
N GLU A 118 -45.05 -29.85 42.07
CA GLU A 118 -45.90 -30.77 42.84
C GLU A 118 -46.76 -31.56 41.85
N GLY A 119 -46.23 -32.69 41.39
CA GLY A 119 -46.94 -33.63 40.52
C GLY A 119 -46.40 -35.06 40.73
N PRO A 120 -47.26 -36.10 40.59
CA PRO A 120 -46.94 -37.45 41.04
C PRO A 120 -45.78 -38.06 40.25
N PRO A 121 -45.04 -39.02 40.85
CA PRO A 121 -43.81 -39.54 40.28
C PRO A 121 -44.15 -40.43 39.08
N PHE A 122 -43.95 -39.90 37.87
CA PHE A 122 -43.92 -40.74 36.68
C PHE A 122 -42.48 -41.19 36.40
N SER A 123 -42.35 -42.51 36.51
CA SER A 123 -41.23 -43.40 36.21
C SER A 123 -40.08 -42.81 35.40
N ALA A 124 -38.90 -43.04 35.97
CA ALA A 124 -37.61 -43.04 35.31
C ALA A 124 -37.67 -43.75 33.95
N SER A 125 -37.31 -43.01 32.90
CA SER A 125 -36.75 -43.60 31.68
C SER A 125 -35.43 -42.92 31.41
N ARG A 126 -34.37 -43.73 31.42
CA ARG A 126 -32.97 -43.35 31.30
C ARG A 126 -32.64 -43.28 29.82
N SER A 127 -32.51 -42.08 29.24
CA SER A 127 -31.77 -41.86 27.99
C SER A 127 -31.70 -40.36 27.66
N ASP A 128 -30.47 -39.86 27.65
CA ASP A 128 -29.91 -38.74 26.90
C ASP A 128 -30.47 -37.31 27.07
N THR A 129 -29.54 -36.44 27.48
CA THR A 129 -29.57 -34.96 27.43
C THR A 129 -30.69 -34.26 28.23
N PRO A 130 -30.35 -33.43 29.24
CA PRO A 130 -31.36 -32.69 29.99
C PRO A 130 -32.05 -31.70 29.05
N CYS A 131 -33.35 -31.91 28.97
CA CYS A 131 -34.33 -31.34 28.07
C CYS A 131 -34.63 -29.87 28.33
N LEU A 132 -33.63 -28.98 28.42
CA LEU A 132 -33.88 -27.53 28.51
C LEU A 132 -34.73 -27.03 27.34
N TYR A 133 -34.53 -27.61 26.15
CA TYR A 133 -35.35 -27.35 24.97
C TYR A 133 -36.82 -27.76 25.16
N ARG A 134 -37.06 -28.90 25.80
CA ARG A 134 -38.43 -29.40 26.01
C ARG A 134 -39.12 -28.68 27.16
N GLN A 135 -38.38 -28.27 28.19
CA GLN A 135 -38.93 -27.49 29.30
C GLN A 135 -39.29 -26.06 28.88
N ALA A 136 -38.51 -25.45 27.98
CA ALA A 136 -38.83 -24.17 27.35
C ALA A 136 -40.10 -24.24 26.47
N LEU A 137 -40.37 -25.37 25.83
CA LEU A 137 -41.58 -25.60 25.03
C LEU A 137 -42.82 -25.96 25.86
N THR A 138 -42.65 -26.38 27.12
CA THR A 138 -43.76 -26.68 28.05
C THR A 138 -44.09 -25.54 29.03
N ALA A 139 -43.42 -24.39 28.93
CA ALA A 139 -43.79 -23.19 29.66
C ALA A 139 -45.01 -22.52 28.99
N PRO A 140 -46.17 -22.35 29.65
CA PRO A 140 -47.39 -21.84 29.01
C PRO A 140 -47.42 -20.33 28.68
N GLN A 141 -46.30 -19.61 28.63
CA GLN A 141 -46.30 -18.14 28.48
C GLN A 141 -45.15 -17.63 27.61
N LEU A 142 -44.91 -18.25 26.45
CA LEU A 142 -44.32 -17.49 25.34
C LEU A 142 -45.50 -17.06 24.47
N SER A 143 -45.79 -15.76 24.47
CA SER A 143 -46.72 -15.14 23.54
C SER A 143 -46.44 -15.70 22.14
N PRO A 144 -47.44 -16.20 21.40
CA PRO A 144 -47.19 -16.72 20.06
C PRO A 144 -46.55 -15.61 19.23
N ILE A 145 -45.30 -15.82 18.81
CA ILE A 145 -44.57 -14.89 17.95
C ILE A 145 -45.37 -14.79 16.66
N ASP A 146 -45.74 -13.56 16.30
CA ASP A 146 -46.48 -13.28 15.08
C ASP A 146 -45.63 -13.70 13.86
N PRO A 147 -46.08 -14.70 13.08
CA PRO A 147 -45.34 -15.18 11.90
C PRO A 147 -45.17 -14.10 10.83
N HIS A 148 -45.97 -13.02 10.83
CA HIS A 148 -45.82 -11.93 9.89
C HIS A 148 -44.51 -11.15 10.12
N ILE A 149 -44.16 -10.89 11.39
CA ILE A 149 -42.94 -10.17 11.77
C ILE A 149 -41.68 -10.97 11.38
N LEU A 150 -41.72 -12.30 11.52
CA LEU A 150 -40.61 -13.16 11.08
C LEU A 150 -40.43 -13.14 9.56
N ASN A 151 -41.53 -13.12 8.80
CA ASN A 151 -41.48 -13.04 7.34
C ASN A 151 -40.94 -11.68 6.88
N ASP A 152 -41.37 -10.59 7.52
CA ASP A 152 -40.86 -9.25 7.23
C ASP A 152 -39.37 -9.14 7.54
N LEU A 153 -38.92 -9.70 8.69
CA LEU A 153 -37.50 -9.78 9.04
C LEU A 153 -36.70 -10.61 8.04
N GLU A 154 -37.22 -11.77 7.62
CA GLU A 154 -36.56 -12.63 6.62
C GLU A 154 -36.47 -11.92 5.25
N THR A 155 -37.52 -11.19 4.87
CA THR A 155 -37.56 -10.42 3.62
C THR A 155 -36.57 -9.27 3.66
N GLU A 156 -36.51 -8.54 4.76
CA GLU A 156 -35.57 -7.44 4.96
C GLU A 156 -34.12 -7.96 5.04
N ALA A 157 -33.88 -9.07 5.73
CA ALA A 157 -32.57 -9.72 5.76
C ALA A 157 -32.11 -10.15 4.35
N ARG A 158 -33.01 -10.71 3.54
CA ARG A 158 -32.73 -11.05 2.12
C ARG A 158 -32.45 -9.81 1.28
N ARG A 159 -33.18 -8.73 1.50
CA ARG A 159 -32.95 -7.44 0.81
C ARG A 159 -31.57 -6.87 1.13
N ILE A 160 -31.19 -6.88 2.41
CA ILE A 160 -29.87 -6.42 2.86
C ILE A 160 -28.77 -7.30 2.25
N ALA A 161 -28.91 -8.63 2.30
CA ALA A 161 -27.95 -9.55 1.69
C ALA A 161 -27.74 -9.26 0.20
N SER A 162 -28.82 -9.11 -0.57
CA SER A 162 -28.74 -8.75 -1.98
C SER A 162 -28.09 -7.38 -2.23
N SER A 163 -28.33 -6.41 -1.34
CA SER A 163 -27.67 -5.10 -1.41
C SER A 163 -26.16 -5.22 -1.18
N VAL A 164 -25.74 -6.03 -0.21
CA VAL A 164 -24.31 -6.29 0.07
C VAL A 164 -23.66 -7.02 -1.10
N ASP A 165 -24.33 -7.99 -1.72
CA ASP A 165 -23.82 -8.68 -2.91
C ASP A 165 -23.59 -7.69 -4.06
N THR A 166 -24.56 -6.81 -4.30
CA THR A 166 -24.47 -5.78 -5.36
C THR A 166 -23.32 -4.80 -5.10
N LEU A 167 -23.17 -4.34 -3.86
CA LEU A 167 -22.06 -3.45 -3.48
C LEU A 167 -20.71 -4.15 -3.62
N THR A 168 -20.62 -5.41 -3.21
CA THR A 168 -19.40 -6.22 -3.30
C THR A 168 -18.98 -6.43 -4.75
N GLU A 169 -19.92 -6.75 -5.63
CA GLU A 169 -19.66 -6.91 -7.06
C GLU A 169 -19.24 -5.59 -7.72
N SER A 170 -19.91 -4.48 -7.37
CA SER A 170 -19.56 -3.14 -7.84
C SER A 170 -18.13 -2.75 -7.42
N LEU A 171 -17.80 -2.93 -6.13
CA LEU A 171 -16.47 -2.64 -5.60
C LEU A 171 -15.40 -3.51 -6.26
N ALA A 172 -15.67 -4.80 -6.47
CA ALA A 172 -14.76 -5.68 -7.17
C ALA A 172 -14.57 -5.26 -8.65
N GLY A 173 -15.62 -4.74 -9.30
CA GLY A 173 -15.54 -4.16 -10.64
C GLY A 173 -14.66 -2.92 -10.68
N ILE A 174 -14.86 -1.98 -9.75
CA ILE A 174 -14.05 -0.75 -9.65
C ILE A 174 -12.58 -1.09 -9.38
N LEU A 175 -12.29 -2.00 -8.43
CA LEU A 175 -10.92 -2.41 -8.11
C LEU A 175 -10.21 -3.06 -9.30
N ARG A 176 -10.92 -3.91 -10.07
CA ARG A 176 -10.38 -4.47 -11.31
C ARG A 176 -10.11 -3.37 -12.35
N SER A 177 -11.01 -2.41 -12.49
CA SER A 177 -10.82 -1.26 -13.39
C SER A 177 -9.60 -0.41 -12.98
N ILE A 178 -9.43 -0.12 -11.69
CA ILE A 178 -8.27 0.62 -11.18
C ILE A 178 -6.99 -0.19 -11.41
N SER A 179 -7.01 -1.49 -11.15
CA SER A 179 -5.86 -2.37 -11.38
C SER A 179 -5.45 -2.36 -12.85
N ALA A 180 -6.41 -2.44 -13.78
CA ALA A 180 -6.15 -2.34 -15.21
C ALA A 180 -5.52 -0.98 -15.58
N LEU A 181 -6.07 0.14 -15.08
CA LEU A 181 -5.49 1.46 -15.30
C LEU A 181 -4.05 1.58 -14.78
N THR A 182 -3.74 0.98 -13.63
CA THR A 182 -2.36 1.01 -13.10
C THR A 182 -1.39 0.23 -13.98
N VAL A 183 -1.84 -0.89 -14.58
CA VAL A 183 -1.04 -1.64 -15.56
C VAL A 183 -0.80 -0.78 -16.80
N ASP A 184 -1.85 -0.16 -17.34
CA ASP A 184 -1.76 0.71 -18.51
C ASP A 184 -0.78 1.88 -18.27
N CYS A 185 -0.81 2.49 -17.08
CA CYS A 185 0.12 3.56 -16.69
C CYS A 185 1.59 3.10 -16.74
N VAL A 186 1.88 1.90 -16.22
CA VAL A 186 3.23 1.32 -16.24
C VAL A 186 3.67 1.03 -17.68
N GLU A 187 2.77 0.51 -18.51
CA GLU A 187 3.06 0.25 -19.92
C GLU A 187 3.35 1.54 -20.71
N ILE A 188 2.56 2.59 -20.50
CA ILE A 188 2.79 3.91 -21.12
C ILE A 188 4.14 4.48 -20.67
N TYR A 189 4.49 4.38 -19.39
CA TYR A 189 5.77 4.86 -18.88
C TYR A 189 6.94 4.10 -19.52
N ARG A 190 6.87 2.77 -19.58
CA ARG A 190 7.87 1.93 -20.27
C ARG A 190 8.05 2.38 -21.72
N ASP A 191 6.96 2.55 -22.46
CA ASP A 191 7.01 2.92 -23.86
C ASP A 191 7.56 4.35 -24.07
N ALA A 192 7.22 5.29 -23.18
CA ALA A 192 7.74 6.65 -23.22
C ALA A 192 9.26 6.70 -22.96
N VAL A 193 9.75 5.91 -21.99
CA VAL A 193 11.18 5.77 -21.72
C VAL A 193 11.89 5.15 -22.92
N CYS A 194 11.39 4.04 -23.47
CA CYS A 194 11.98 3.42 -24.66
C CYS A 194 12.06 4.39 -25.84
N LYS A 195 10.97 5.09 -26.17
CA LYS A 195 10.96 6.10 -27.25
C LYS A 195 11.96 7.22 -27.01
N THR A 196 12.12 7.64 -25.76
CA THR A 196 13.12 8.66 -25.38
C THR A 196 14.53 8.14 -25.57
N CYS A 197 14.82 6.91 -25.14
CA CYS A 197 16.11 6.26 -25.37
C CYS A 197 16.43 6.15 -26.87
N ASP A 198 15.45 5.74 -27.69
CA ASP A 198 15.62 5.65 -29.14
C ASP A 198 15.89 7.03 -29.78
N ALA A 199 15.19 8.07 -29.33
CA ALA A 199 15.40 9.43 -29.81
C ALA A 199 16.79 9.96 -29.43
N VAL A 200 17.24 9.70 -28.21
CA VAL A 200 18.58 10.07 -27.75
C VAL A 200 19.66 9.30 -28.51
N ASP A 201 19.49 7.99 -28.73
CA ASP A 201 20.42 7.18 -29.54
C ASP A 201 20.50 7.70 -30.99
N SER A 202 19.35 8.03 -31.59
CA SER A 202 19.31 8.68 -32.91
C SER A 202 20.05 10.02 -32.91
N ASN A 203 19.95 10.81 -31.84
CA ASN A 203 20.67 12.08 -31.72
C ASN A 203 22.18 11.86 -31.61
N ILE A 204 22.63 10.91 -30.79
CA ILE A 204 24.04 10.54 -30.68
C ILE A 204 24.60 10.16 -32.05
N LYS A 205 23.89 9.32 -32.81
CA LYS A 205 24.25 8.96 -34.19
C LYS A 205 24.32 10.19 -35.10
N ALA A 206 23.34 11.08 -35.05
CA ALA A 206 23.32 12.31 -35.83
C ALA A 206 24.50 13.23 -35.48
N MET A 207 24.90 13.30 -34.20
CA MET A 207 26.05 14.09 -33.76
C MET A 207 27.38 13.54 -34.31
N TYR A 208 27.55 12.22 -34.34
CA TYR A 208 28.72 11.60 -34.99
C TYR A 208 28.73 11.82 -36.51
N GLN A 209 27.57 11.74 -37.16
CA GLN A 209 27.44 12.05 -38.58
C GLN A 209 27.79 13.52 -38.87
N LEU A 210 27.31 14.44 -38.05
CA LEU A 210 27.64 15.87 -38.16
C LEU A 210 29.15 16.10 -38.01
N MET A 211 29.79 15.43 -37.05
CA MET A 211 31.23 15.51 -36.83
C MET A 211 32.02 15.08 -38.06
N ALA A 212 31.66 13.93 -38.66
CA ALA A 212 32.27 13.45 -39.90
C ALA A 212 32.07 14.45 -41.06
N LYS A 213 30.88 15.05 -41.16
CA LYS A 213 30.56 16.05 -42.19
C LYS A 213 31.32 17.36 -41.99
N CYS A 214 31.54 17.80 -40.76
CA CYS A 214 32.37 18.95 -40.45
C CYS A 214 33.85 18.71 -40.83
N GLU A 215 34.37 17.51 -40.59
CA GLU A 215 35.72 17.14 -41.00
C GLU A 215 35.87 17.10 -42.52
N GLU A 216 34.90 16.51 -43.22
CA GLU A 216 34.82 16.49 -44.68
C GLU A 216 34.78 17.92 -45.24
N LEU A 217 33.90 18.78 -44.70
CA LEU A 217 33.80 20.19 -45.08
C LEU A 217 35.13 20.91 -44.90
N SER A 218 35.76 20.79 -43.72
CA SER A 218 37.07 21.40 -43.43
C SER A 218 38.13 20.98 -44.45
N LYS A 219 38.15 19.69 -44.83
CA LYS A 219 39.06 19.18 -45.87
C LYS A 219 38.79 19.79 -47.24
N THR A 220 37.53 19.90 -47.64
CA THR A 220 37.14 20.51 -48.94
C THR A 220 37.41 22.02 -48.99
N MET A 221 37.47 22.69 -47.83
CA MET A 221 37.70 24.13 -47.74
C MET A 221 39.18 24.52 -47.88
N LYS A 222 40.13 23.59 -47.68
CA LYS A 222 41.59 23.86 -47.77
C LYS A 222 42.04 24.57 -49.06
N PRO A 223 41.58 24.20 -50.27
CA PRO A 223 41.99 24.89 -51.50
C PRO A 223 41.48 26.33 -51.60
N ILE A 224 40.36 26.66 -50.95
CA ILE A 224 39.79 28.02 -50.96
C ILE A 224 40.75 28.99 -50.28
N TYR A 225 41.39 28.58 -49.18
CA TYR A 225 42.40 29.40 -48.51
C TYR A 225 43.63 29.65 -49.40
N LYS A 226 44.08 28.64 -50.16
CA LYS A 226 45.17 28.82 -51.13
C LYS A 226 44.80 29.81 -52.22
N LEU A 227 43.61 29.67 -52.80
CA LEU A 227 43.09 30.60 -53.81
C LEU A 227 43.00 32.03 -53.25
N ALA A 228 42.60 32.19 -51.99
CA ALA A 228 42.57 33.50 -51.34
C ALA A 228 43.96 34.14 -51.23
N ASP A 229 45.00 33.35 -50.95
CA ASP A 229 46.38 33.84 -50.90
C ASP A 229 46.91 34.16 -52.31
N ASP A 230 46.59 33.33 -53.31
CA ASP A 230 46.94 33.61 -54.71
C ASP A 230 46.33 34.95 -55.18
N ILE A 231 45.07 35.24 -54.81
CA ILE A 231 44.42 36.52 -55.10
C ILE A 231 45.13 37.69 -54.41
N LYS A 232 45.56 37.53 -53.15
CA LYS A 232 46.30 38.58 -52.44
C LYS A 232 47.64 38.87 -53.12
N GLU A 233 48.33 37.84 -53.58
CA GLU A 233 49.61 38.01 -54.27
C GLU A 233 49.41 38.70 -55.64
N VAL A 234 48.37 38.34 -56.39
CA VAL A 234 48.01 39.06 -57.62
C VAL A 234 47.75 40.54 -57.36
N LYS A 235 47.02 40.88 -56.29
CA LYS A 235 46.81 42.29 -55.91
C LYS A 235 48.12 43.00 -55.60
N ARG A 236 49.00 42.41 -54.80
CA ARG A 236 50.31 42.98 -54.45
C ARG A 236 51.18 43.25 -55.68
N LEU A 237 51.18 42.32 -56.63
CA LEU A 237 51.88 42.48 -57.91
C LEU A 237 51.28 43.63 -58.72
N LEU A 238 49.96 43.76 -58.73
CA LEU A 238 49.25 44.87 -59.38
C LEU A 238 49.66 46.23 -58.80
N ASP A 239 49.68 46.36 -57.47
CA ASP A 239 50.06 47.60 -56.76
C ASP A 239 51.51 48.00 -57.05
N THR A 240 52.40 47.01 -57.18
CA THR A 240 53.82 47.24 -57.53
C THR A 240 53.96 47.76 -58.96
N LEU A 241 53.15 47.23 -59.89
CA LEU A 241 53.14 47.70 -61.28
C LEU A 241 52.54 49.12 -61.38
N GLU A 242 51.46 49.40 -60.65
CA GLU A 242 50.83 50.71 -60.64
C GLU A 242 51.78 51.78 -60.10
N SER A 243 52.45 51.51 -58.98
CA SER A 243 53.44 52.42 -58.40
C SER A 243 54.67 52.63 -59.30
N ALA A 244 55.11 51.61 -60.05
CA ALA A 244 56.18 51.76 -61.04
C ALA A 244 55.75 52.55 -62.29
N SER A 245 54.48 52.49 -62.68
CA SER A 245 53.93 53.24 -63.83
C SER A 245 53.57 54.70 -63.49
N SER A 246 53.41 55.01 -62.20
CA SER A 246 53.09 56.34 -61.69
C SER A 246 54.33 57.18 -61.36
N SER A 247 55.53 56.63 -61.56
CA SER A 247 56.84 57.29 -61.35
C SER A 247 57.56 57.52 -62.67
#